data_AF-A0A7S0NSI2-F1
#
_entry.id   AF-A0A7S0NSI2-F1
#
_cell.length_a   1.000
_cell.length_b   1.000
_cell.length_c   1.000
_cell.angle_alpha   90.00
_cell.angle_beta   90.00
_cell.angle_gamma   90.00
#
_symmetry.space_group_name_H-M   'P 1'
#
loop_
_entity.id
_entity.type
_entity.pdbx_description
1 polymer ?
#
loop_
_entity_poly.entity_id
_entity_poly.type
_entity_poly.pdbx_seq_one_letter_code
_entity_poly.pdbx_strand_id
1 'polypeptide(L)'
;IYMGRDKYENEELIRYGWPEDLWFHVDKMSSAHVYLRLPCGQGIDDVPETIVDECAQLTKFNSIEGCKVNHVRVVYTMWANLRKTDDMATGQVSFHDRKAVRYVTIEQRNNEIVKRLNKSKIEKHNDPAELAELRAERDHKEMAEHKALRREHFKQE
;
A
#
# COMPACT_ATOMS: atom_id res chain seq x y z
N ILE A 1 8.28 1.67 0.47
CA ILE A 1 7.47 0.97 -0.57
C ILE A 1 7.64 -0.52 -0.34
N TYR A 2 6.56 -1.27 -0.29
CA TYR A 2 6.52 -2.72 -0.14
C TYR A 2 5.77 -3.32 -1.32
N MET A 3 6.12 -4.54 -1.70
CA MET A 3 5.50 -5.28 -2.80
C MET A 3 5.72 -6.76 -2.54
N GLY A 4 4.66 -7.57 -2.60
CA GLY A 4 4.79 -9.03 -2.49
C GLY A 4 5.43 -9.59 -3.76
N ARG A 5 6.25 -10.62 -3.62
CA ARG A 5 6.86 -11.31 -4.77
C ARG A 5 5.81 -12.08 -5.57
N ASP A 6 4.80 -12.60 -4.87
CA ASP A 6 3.73 -13.38 -5.45
C ASP A 6 2.37 -13.12 -4.76
N LYS A 7 1.34 -13.80 -5.27
CA LYS A 7 -0.04 -13.62 -4.82
C LYS A 7 -0.27 -14.02 -3.35
N TYR A 8 0.50 -14.96 -2.79
CA TYR A 8 0.38 -15.39 -1.40
C TYR A 8 0.97 -14.35 -0.46
N GLU A 9 2.19 -13.84 -0.74
CA GLU A 9 2.78 -12.74 0.03
C GLU A 9 1.91 -11.46 -0.04
N ASN A 10 1.25 -11.21 -1.17
CA ASN A 10 0.30 -10.11 -1.27
C ASN A 10 -0.85 -10.24 -0.27
N GLU A 11 -1.35 -11.46 0.01
CA GLU A 11 -2.40 -11.66 1.01
C GLU A 11 -1.89 -11.41 2.43
N GLU A 12 -0.64 -11.78 2.71
CA GLU A 12 -0.02 -11.52 4.01
C GLU A 12 0.24 -10.03 4.24
N LEU A 13 0.71 -9.32 3.21
CA LEU A 13 0.87 -7.86 3.25
C LEU A 13 -0.47 -7.14 3.39
N ILE A 14 -1.55 -7.65 2.78
CA ILE A 14 -2.89 -7.12 3.05
C ILE A 14 -3.26 -7.39 4.50
N ARG A 15 -3.03 -8.58 5.04
CA ARG A 15 -3.44 -8.93 6.40
C ARG A 15 -2.77 -8.08 7.47
N TYR A 16 -1.48 -7.75 7.30
CA TYR A 16 -0.68 -6.99 8.28
C TYR A 16 -0.38 -5.54 7.85
N GLY A 17 -1.08 -5.04 6.83
CA GLY A 17 -0.96 -3.67 6.36
C GLY A 17 -1.40 -2.65 7.40
N TRP A 18 -0.94 -1.41 7.26
CA TRP A 18 -1.31 -0.32 8.15
C TRP A 18 -2.46 0.50 7.59
N PRO A 19 -3.33 1.11 8.42
CA PRO A 19 -4.48 1.86 7.92
C PRO A 19 -4.10 3.05 7.02
N GLU A 20 -2.92 3.63 7.25
CA GLU A 20 -2.34 4.71 6.44
C GLU A 20 -1.49 4.21 5.26
N ASP A 21 -1.33 2.89 5.09
CA ASP A 21 -0.63 2.37 3.92
C ASP A 21 -1.49 2.64 2.67
N LEU A 22 -0.90 3.25 1.65
CA LEU A 22 -1.53 3.40 0.34
C LEU A 22 -1.29 2.16 -0.48
N TRP A 23 -2.36 1.60 -1.02
CA TRP A 23 -2.35 0.44 -1.90
C TRP A 23 -2.52 0.85 -3.34
N PHE A 24 -1.78 0.20 -4.24
CA PHE A 24 -1.78 0.44 -5.68
C PHE A 24 -1.97 -0.88 -6.46
N HIS A 25 -2.75 -0.81 -7.53
CA HIS A 25 -3.00 -1.92 -8.46
C HIS A 25 -3.38 -1.40 -9.86
N VAL A 26 -3.16 -2.18 -10.91
CA VAL A 26 -3.61 -1.82 -12.26
C VAL A 26 -5.12 -2.04 -12.39
N ASP A 27 -5.87 -1.05 -12.89
CA ASP A 27 -7.31 -1.20 -13.09
C ASP A 27 -7.59 -2.33 -14.11
N LYS A 28 -8.45 -3.28 -13.73
CA LYS A 28 -8.96 -4.39 -14.57
C LYS A 28 -7.91 -5.36 -15.14
N MET A 29 -6.66 -5.28 -14.74
CA MET A 29 -5.61 -6.20 -15.20
C MET A 29 -4.92 -6.85 -14.00
N SER A 30 -4.32 -8.02 -14.22
CA SER A 30 -3.49 -8.66 -13.19
C SER A 30 -2.20 -7.86 -13.00
N SER A 31 -1.95 -7.36 -11.79
CA SER A 31 -0.69 -6.75 -11.42
C SER A 31 -0.24 -7.11 -10.02
N ALA A 32 1.03 -6.85 -9.71
CA ALA A 32 1.49 -6.83 -8.33
C ALA A 32 0.70 -5.80 -7.49
N HIS A 33 0.62 -6.03 -6.19
CA HIS A 33 0.12 -5.08 -5.21
C HIS A 33 1.31 -4.30 -4.65
N VAL A 34 1.31 -2.98 -4.85
CA VAL A 34 2.35 -2.11 -4.30
C VAL A 34 1.75 -1.34 -3.12
N TYR A 35 2.50 -1.26 -2.03
CA TYR A 35 2.11 -0.55 -0.82
C TYR A 35 3.11 0.57 -0.52
N LEU A 36 2.60 1.78 -0.29
CA LEU A 36 3.39 2.90 0.21
C LEU A 36 3.00 3.14 1.66
N ARG A 37 3.95 2.91 2.57
CA ARG A 37 3.75 3.13 3.99
C ARG A 37 3.94 4.58 4.36
N LEU A 38 2.90 5.19 4.90
CA LEU A 38 2.92 6.57 5.36
C LEU A 38 3.16 6.65 6.88
N PRO A 39 3.79 7.74 7.36
CA PRO A 39 3.78 8.13 8.76
C PRO A 39 2.35 8.19 9.33
N CYS A 40 2.24 7.97 10.65
CA CYS A 40 0.96 8.06 11.36
C CYS A 40 0.33 9.44 11.14
N GLY A 41 -0.97 9.44 10.83
CA GLY A 41 -1.77 10.65 10.62
C GLY A 41 -1.68 11.28 9.23
N GLN A 42 -0.87 10.74 8.30
CA GLN A 42 -0.85 11.21 6.91
C GLN A 42 -1.93 10.54 6.06
N GLY A 43 -2.58 11.35 5.22
CA GLY A 43 -3.62 10.96 4.29
C GLY A 43 -3.10 10.75 2.86
N ILE A 44 -4.02 10.35 1.99
CA ILE A 44 -3.78 10.21 0.54
C ILE A 44 -3.41 11.56 -0.11
N ASP A 45 -3.88 12.66 0.46
CA ASP A 45 -3.66 14.03 -0.01
C ASP A 45 -2.29 14.60 0.41
N ASP A 46 -1.65 14.01 1.43
CA ASP A 46 -0.33 14.44 1.90
C ASP A 46 0.81 13.87 1.06
N VAL A 47 0.52 12.93 0.16
CA VAL A 47 1.53 12.25 -0.64
C VAL A 47 1.82 13.04 -1.91
N PRO A 48 3.10 13.41 -2.16
CA PRO A 48 3.47 14.11 -3.38
C PRO A 48 3.11 13.29 -4.61
N GLU A 49 2.58 13.95 -5.64
CA GLU A 49 2.21 13.31 -6.92
C GLU A 49 3.39 12.56 -7.56
N THR A 50 4.62 13.03 -7.31
CA THR A 50 5.84 12.36 -7.77
C THR A 50 5.97 10.96 -7.19
N ILE A 51 5.72 10.78 -5.89
CA ILE A 51 5.78 9.46 -5.23
C ILE A 51 4.65 8.55 -5.71
N VAL A 52 3.47 9.14 -5.94
CA VAL A 52 2.31 8.42 -6.50
C VAL A 52 2.63 7.91 -7.92
N ASP A 53 3.23 8.76 -8.77
CA ASP A 53 3.69 8.36 -10.11
C ASP A 53 4.73 7.25 -10.04
N GLU A 54 5.72 7.35 -9.14
CA GLU A 54 6.73 6.32 -8.96
C GLU A 54 6.13 4.96 -8.56
N CYS A 55 5.18 4.96 -7.63
CA CYS A 55 4.48 3.74 -7.21
C CYS A 55 3.60 3.18 -8.34
N ALA A 56 2.94 4.05 -9.11
CA ALA A 56 2.13 3.65 -10.25
C ALA A 56 2.97 3.06 -11.39
N GLN A 57 4.12 3.66 -11.69
CA GLN A 57 5.09 3.14 -12.65
C GLN A 57 5.61 1.76 -12.24
N LEU A 58 5.91 1.57 -10.95
CA LEU A 58 6.33 0.27 -10.42
C LEU A 58 5.21 -0.78 -10.55
N THR A 59 3.97 -0.40 -10.25
CA THR A 59 2.79 -1.27 -10.35
C THR A 59 2.54 -1.68 -11.81
N LYS A 60 2.60 -0.72 -12.75
CA LYS A 60 2.51 -0.96 -14.18
C LYS A 60 3.61 -1.89 -14.67
N PHE A 61 4.86 -1.67 -14.23
CA PHE A 61 6.00 -2.49 -14.62
C PHE A 61 5.84 -3.95 -14.18
N ASN A 62 5.29 -4.18 -12.98
CA ASN A 62 5.02 -5.52 -12.43
C ASN A 62 3.61 -6.04 -12.77
N SER A 63 2.99 -5.53 -13.85
CA SER A 63 1.75 -6.08 -14.41
C SER A 63 2.06 -6.95 -15.63
N ILE A 64 1.41 -8.11 -15.71
CA ILE A 64 1.62 -9.07 -16.80
C ILE A 64 1.22 -8.44 -18.15
N GLU A 65 0.05 -7.82 -18.19
CA GLU A 65 -0.50 -7.18 -19.40
C GLU A 65 -0.22 -5.68 -19.42
N GLY A 66 -0.35 -5.01 -18.26
CA GLY A 66 -0.20 -3.56 -18.13
C GLY A 66 1.21 -3.05 -18.50
N CYS A 67 2.25 -3.88 -18.39
CA CYS A 67 3.60 -3.46 -18.75
C CYS A 67 3.78 -3.20 -20.26
N LYS A 68 2.93 -3.78 -21.12
CA LYS A 68 3.00 -3.67 -22.59
C LYS A 68 2.03 -2.63 -23.15
N VAL A 69 1.06 -2.19 -22.34
CA VAL A 69 -0.03 -1.32 -22.77
C VAL A 69 0.32 0.14 -22.45
N ASN A 70 0.01 1.05 -23.38
CA ASN A 70 0.07 2.48 -23.14
C ASN A 70 -1.24 2.97 -22.50
N HIS A 71 -1.19 4.09 -21.78
CA HIS A 71 -2.37 4.67 -21.10
C HIS A 71 -3.02 3.69 -20.12
N VAL A 72 -2.20 3.18 -19.20
CA VAL A 72 -2.68 2.25 -18.16
C VAL A 72 -3.17 3.04 -16.98
N ARG A 73 -4.40 2.76 -16.56
CA ARG A 73 -4.99 3.33 -15.35
C ARG A 73 -4.56 2.51 -14.15
N VAL A 74 -3.88 3.14 -13.20
CA VAL A 74 -3.54 2.57 -11.90
C VAL A 74 -4.53 3.11 -10.88
N VAL A 75 -5.12 2.21 -10.12
CA VAL A 75 -5.98 2.52 -9.00
C VAL A 75 -5.15 2.59 -7.73
N TYR A 76 -5.42 3.58 -6.89
CA TYR A 76 -4.81 3.67 -5.56
C TYR A 76 -5.82 4.14 -4.51
N THR A 77 -5.71 3.58 -3.31
CA THR A 77 -6.61 3.86 -2.18
C THR A 77 -5.90 3.54 -0.87
N MET A 78 -6.37 4.10 0.23
CA MET A 78 -5.91 3.69 1.56
C MET A 78 -6.23 2.23 1.82
N TRP A 79 -5.33 1.53 2.52
CA TRP A 79 -5.50 0.16 2.96
C TRP A 79 -6.78 -0.01 3.79
N ALA A 80 -7.12 0.97 4.63
CA ALA A 80 -8.35 0.96 5.42
C ALA A 80 -9.63 0.85 4.57
N ASN A 81 -9.59 1.21 3.29
CA ASN A 81 -10.71 1.10 2.36
C ASN A 81 -10.76 -0.28 1.66
N LEU A 82 -9.71 -1.09 1.75
CA LEU A 82 -9.68 -2.42 1.14
C LEU A 82 -10.61 -3.35 1.89
N ARG A 83 -11.38 -4.14 1.13
CA ARG A 83 -12.27 -5.17 1.63
C ARG A 83 -11.86 -6.51 1.04
N LYS A 84 -11.44 -7.43 1.91
CA LYS A 84 -11.18 -8.83 1.58
C LYS A 84 -12.12 -9.72 2.38
N THR A 85 -12.78 -10.67 1.72
CA THR A 85 -13.59 -11.70 2.36
C THR A 85 -13.01 -13.07 2.05
N ASP A 86 -13.17 -14.06 2.93
CA ASP A 86 -12.67 -15.43 2.74
C ASP A 86 -13.16 -16.10 1.44
N ASP A 87 -14.34 -15.71 0.95
CA ASP A 87 -14.92 -16.23 -0.30
C ASP A 87 -14.22 -15.71 -1.57
N MET A 88 -13.41 -14.64 -1.46
CA MET A 88 -12.72 -14.04 -2.61
C MET A 88 -11.47 -14.83 -2.98
N ALA A 89 -11.25 -15.00 -4.28
CA ALA A 89 -10.05 -15.66 -4.79
C ALA A 89 -8.75 -14.97 -4.31
N THR A 90 -7.65 -15.72 -4.24
CA THR A 90 -6.33 -15.18 -3.90
C THR A 90 -5.94 -14.04 -4.85
N GLY A 91 -5.57 -12.89 -4.31
CA GLY A 91 -5.27 -11.66 -5.07
C GLY A 91 -6.50 -10.80 -5.40
N GLN A 92 -7.72 -11.32 -5.26
CA GLN A 92 -8.93 -10.51 -5.46
C GLN A 92 -9.19 -9.62 -4.24
N VAL A 93 -9.36 -8.32 -4.48
CA VAL A 93 -9.65 -7.32 -3.45
C VAL A 93 -10.84 -6.49 -3.90
N SER A 94 -11.70 -6.13 -2.95
CA SER A 94 -12.81 -5.20 -3.16
C SER A 94 -12.59 -3.92 -2.34
N PHE A 95 -13.51 -2.96 -2.46
CA PHE A 95 -13.44 -1.69 -1.73
C PHE A 95 -14.68 -1.50 -0.88
N HIS A 96 -14.53 -0.93 0.31
CA HIS A 96 -15.65 -0.53 1.16
C HIS A 96 -16.40 0.66 0.54
N ASP A 97 -15.66 1.70 0.16
CA ASP A 97 -16.19 2.88 -0.50
C ASP A 97 -15.48 3.11 -1.84
N ARG A 98 -16.27 3.15 -2.93
CA ARG A 98 -15.72 3.36 -4.28
C ARG A 98 -15.39 4.82 -4.58
N LYS A 99 -15.88 5.78 -3.80
CA LYS A 99 -15.60 7.21 -3.98
C LYS A 99 -14.26 7.61 -3.38
N ALA A 100 -13.80 6.89 -2.36
CA ALA A 100 -12.48 7.03 -1.75
C ALA A 100 -11.33 6.48 -2.63
N VAL A 101 -11.65 5.85 -3.77
CA VAL A 101 -10.69 5.30 -4.71
C VAL A 101 -10.22 6.37 -5.69
N ARG A 102 -8.90 6.54 -5.82
CA ARG A 102 -8.28 7.47 -6.78
C ARG A 102 -7.62 6.71 -7.92
N TYR A 103 -7.36 7.45 -8.98
CA TYR A 103 -6.79 6.90 -10.20
C TYR A 103 -5.72 7.81 -10.75
N VAL A 104 -4.68 7.19 -11.29
CA VAL A 104 -3.60 7.86 -12.03
C VAL A 104 -3.41 7.14 -13.35
N THR A 105 -3.28 7.91 -14.44
CA THR A 105 -3.10 7.35 -15.79
C THR A 105 -1.64 7.46 -16.17
N ILE A 106 -1.02 6.32 -16.44
CA ILE A 106 0.37 6.23 -16.87
C ILE A 106 0.40 5.97 -18.38
N GLU A 107 0.68 7.02 -19.15
CA GLU A 107 0.78 6.98 -20.61
C GLU A 107 1.86 6.00 -21.06
N GLN A 108 3.10 6.23 -20.62
CA GLN A 108 4.26 5.43 -21.00
C GLN A 108 5.04 4.95 -19.78
N ARG A 109 5.67 3.78 -19.93
CA ARG A 109 6.49 3.19 -18.89
C ARG A 109 7.81 3.95 -18.78
N ASN A 110 8.09 4.51 -17.60
CA ASN A 110 9.38 5.13 -17.33
C ASN A 110 10.36 4.11 -16.72
N ASN A 111 11.29 3.61 -17.56
CA ASN A 111 12.28 2.62 -17.13
C ASN A 111 13.30 3.17 -16.13
N GLU A 112 13.57 4.47 -16.11
CA GLU A 112 14.59 5.05 -15.23
C GLU A 112 14.11 5.05 -13.78
N ILE A 113 12.86 5.43 -13.55
CA ILE A 113 12.21 5.36 -12.24
C ILE A 113 12.24 3.93 -11.70
N VAL A 114 11.81 2.96 -12.52
CA VAL A 114 11.78 1.56 -12.11
C VAL A 114 13.19 1.02 -11.81
N LYS A 115 14.19 1.38 -12.61
CA LYS A 115 15.58 0.98 -12.37
C LYS A 115 16.11 1.57 -11.05
N ARG A 116 15.82 2.84 -10.77
CA ARG A 116 16.20 3.49 -9.52
C ARG A 116 15.59 2.78 -8.31
N LEU A 117 14.28 2.52 -8.36
CA LEU A 117 13.56 1.84 -7.28
C LEU A 117 14.07 0.41 -7.06
N ASN A 118 14.33 -0.33 -8.14
CA ASN A 118 14.90 -1.68 -8.05
C ASN A 118 16.33 -1.68 -7.50
N LYS A 119 17.12 -0.62 -7.72
CA LYS A 119 18.47 -0.51 -7.14
C LYS A 119 18.44 -0.30 -5.63
N SER A 120 17.42 0.39 -5.12
CA SER A 120 17.16 0.55 -3.68
C SER A 120 16.36 -0.60 -3.07
N LYS A 121 15.99 -1.61 -3.85
CA LYS A 121 15.21 -2.75 -3.38
C LYS A 121 16.03 -3.55 -2.38
N ILE A 122 15.45 -3.77 -1.21
CA ILE A 122 15.99 -4.67 -0.19
C ILE A 122 14.99 -5.81 -0.09
N GLU A 123 15.43 -7.03 -0.43
CA GLU A 123 14.64 -8.23 -0.24
C GLU A 123 14.76 -8.64 1.22
N LYS A 124 13.67 -8.48 1.96
CA LYS A 124 13.53 -9.05 3.29
C LYS A 124 12.53 -10.18 3.19
N HIS A 125 13.00 -11.39 3.48
CA HIS A 125 12.11 -12.50 3.80
C HIS A 125 11.63 -12.26 5.23
N ASN A 126 10.59 -11.46 5.39
CA ASN A 126 9.97 -11.30 6.69
C ASN A 126 9.10 -12.53 6.91
N ASP A 127 9.40 -13.29 7.95
CA ASP A 127 8.47 -14.33 8.39
C ASP A 127 7.13 -13.67 8.78
N PRO A 128 5.98 -14.36 8.62
CA PRO A 128 4.66 -13.80 8.95
C PRO A 128 4.58 -13.33 10.41
N ALA A 129 5.37 -13.96 11.29
CA ALA A 129 5.52 -13.60 12.69
C ALA A 129 6.19 -12.21 12.87
N GLU A 130 7.19 -11.85 12.06
CA GLU A 130 7.86 -10.55 12.14
C GLU A 130 6.95 -9.42 11.67
N LEU A 131 6.14 -9.65 10.62
CA LEU A 131 5.13 -8.67 10.19
C LEU A 131 4.06 -8.44 11.26
N ALA A 132 3.64 -9.51 11.95
CA ALA A 132 2.71 -9.43 13.06
C ALA A 132 3.32 -8.71 14.28
N GLU A 133 4.59 -8.97 14.60
CA GLU A 133 5.31 -8.31 15.70
C GLU A 133 5.47 -6.81 15.45
N LEU A 134 5.93 -6.41 14.25
CA LEU A 134 6.03 -5.01 13.85
C LEU A 134 4.68 -4.27 13.92
N ARG A 135 3.58 -4.97 13.61
CA ARG A 135 2.24 -4.43 13.74
C ARG A 135 1.86 -4.26 15.21
N ALA A 136 2.07 -5.29 16.03
CA ALA A 136 1.76 -5.28 17.46
C ALA A 136 2.57 -4.24 18.25
N GLU A 137 3.86 -4.08 17.95
CA GLU A 137 4.71 -3.05 18.56
C GLU A 137 4.19 -1.65 18.25
N ARG A 138 3.77 -1.40 17.00
CA ARG A 138 3.16 -0.14 16.61
C ARG A 138 1.84 0.08 17.34
N ASP A 139 0.92 -0.88 17.31
CA ASP A 139 -0.39 -0.75 17.97
C ASP A 139 -0.21 -0.51 19.49
N HIS A 140 0.78 -1.14 20.12
CA HIS A 140 1.14 -0.90 21.52
C HIS A 140 1.64 0.54 21.76
N LYS A 141 2.51 1.04 20.87
CA LYS A 141 3.05 2.40 20.94
C LYS A 141 1.94 3.45 20.75
N GLU A 142 1.05 3.26 19.77
CA GLU A 142 -0.09 4.16 19.52
C GLU A 142 -1.04 4.18 20.72
N MET A 143 -1.33 3.03 21.34
CA MET A 143 -2.13 2.99 22.57
C MET A 143 -1.44 3.70 23.74
N ALA A 144 -0.12 3.56 23.89
CA ALA A 144 0.64 4.24 24.93
C ALA A 144 0.63 5.76 24.75
N GLU A 145 0.85 6.25 23.51
CA GLU A 145 0.80 7.68 23.18
C GLU A 145 -0.61 8.26 23.38
N HIS A 146 -1.66 7.57 22.92
CA HIS A 146 -3.04 8.02 23.12
C HIS A 146 -3.44 8.06 24.60
N LYS A 147 -2.96 7.09 25.40
CA LYS A 147 -3.17 7.07 26.85
C LYS A 147 -2.40 8.20 27.56
N ALA A 148 -1.19 8.52 27.10
CA ALA A 148 -0.41 9.65 27.61
C ALA A 148 -1.11 10.98 27.31
N LEU A 149 -1.52 11.20 26.06
CA LEU A 149 -2.26 12.38 25.62
C LEU A 149 -3.57 12.58 26.40
N ARG A 150 -4.38 11.53 26.59
CA ARG A 150 -5.59 11.62 27.44
C ARG A 150 -5.28 11.98 28.88
N ARG A 151 -4.18 11.45 29.44
CA ARG A 151 -3.75 11.74 30.81
C ARG A 151 -3.23 13.16 30.96
N GLU A 152 -2.59 13.71 29.93
CA GLU A 152 -2.16 15.11 29.89
C GLU A 152 -3.34 16.07 29.72
N HIS A 153 -4.31 15.75 28.85
CA HIS A 153 -5.55 16.52 28.70
C HIS A 153 -6.32 16.60 30.02
N PHE A 154 -6.49 15.47 30.71
CA PHE A 154 -7.16 15.41 32.01
C PHE A 154 -6.39 16.10 33.16
N LYS A 155 -5.11 16.43 32.96
CA LYS A 155 -4.30 17.20 33.94
C LYS A 155 -4.32 18.71 33.67
N GLN A 156 -4.69 19.12 32.46
CA GLN A 156 -4.78 20.53 32.07
C GLN A 156 -6.18 21.11 32.27
N GLU A 157 -7.20 20.25 32.40
CA GLU A 157 -8.55 20.58 32.92
C GLU A 157 -8.59 20.56 34.45
#